data_AF-A0A0F9YYN4-F1
#
_entry.id   AF-A0A0F9YYN4-F1
#
_cell.length_a   1.000
_cell.length_b   1.000
_cell.length_c   1.000
_cell.angle_alpha   90.00
_cell.angle_beta   90.00
_cell.angle_gamma   90.00
#
_symmetry.space_group_name_H-M   'P 1'
#
loop_
_entity.id
_entity.type
_entity.pdbx_description
1 polymer ?
#
loop_
_entity_poly.entity_id
_entity_poly.type
_entity_poly.pdbx_seq_one_letter_code
_entity_poly.pdbx_strand_id
1 'polypeptide(L)'
;MNKYYWLIIVILLVIGGVFFLNQKKPAMKQESTTTTTALNPVKEFSMIAKKWQFDPSTINVKQGDKVRLKIKSIDVTHGFSLLDFNVNENLAPEKEVVVEFIADKKGEFSFFCSVFCGEGHSGMKGFSMKGISKKTIEEHLKLYSGYINKYNEIQEKLAALKDEDYAKANQVYSVIRELKTELSFAWGGVVNHEIYFSHLGGKGGSPAGELLKQVEKDFSSFNAFKKDLKATGISARGWVWTGWNYQEKRLINYLGDSQNTYSMWKVEPLVALDTYEHAYFIDYGVNRAGYIDSFFENLDWKIIEENFQNIVGCCGEC
;
A
#
# COMPACT_ATOMS: atom_id res chain seq x y z
N MET A 1 -14.14 70.38 -8.13
CA MET A 1 -15.56 70.00 -8.32
C MET A 1 -15.85 69.96 -9.81
N ASN A 2 -16.17 68.79 -10.38
CA ASN A 2 -17.32 68.73 -11.29
C ASN A 2 -17.82 67.28 -11.48
N LYS A 3 -19.07 67.08 -11.07
CA LYS A 3 -19.80 65.82 -10.88
C LYS A 3 -20.36 65.22 -12.19
N TYR A 4 -19.61 65.29 -13.30
CA TYR A 4 -20.14 64.90 -14.62
C TYR A 4 -19.51 63.64 -15.23
N TYR A 5 -18.56 62.99 -14.56
CA TYR A 5 -17.90 61.78 -15.10
C TYR A 5 -18.69 60.48 -14.93
N TRP A 6 -19.77 60.47 -14.14
CA TRP A 6 -20.55 59.24 -13.86
C TRP A 6 -21.83 59.07 -14.70
N LEU A 7 -22.16 60.01 -15.58
CA LEU A 7 -23.40 59.99 -16.38
C LEU A 7 -23.21 59.62 -17.87
N ILE A 8 -21.97 59.40 -18.32
CA ILE A 8 -21.68 59.04 -19.73
C ILE A 8 -21.53 57.52 -19.94
N ILE A 9 -21.28 56.73 -18.88
CA ILE A 9 -21.06 55.28 -19.02
C ILE A 9 -22.38 54.48 -19.08
N VAL A 10 -23.51 55.05 -18.62
CA VAL A 10 -24.79 54.33 -18.54
C VAL A 10 -25.66 54.47 -19.81
N ILE A 11 -25.34 55.40 -20.71
CA ILE A 11 -26.13 55.61 -21.96
C ILE A 11 -25.61 54.78 -23.14
N LEU A 12 -24.42 54.19 -23.06
CA LEU A 12 -23.86 53.30 -24.10
C LEU A 12 -24.35 51.84 -24.03
N LEU A 13 -25.20 51.49 -23.05
CA LEU A 13 -25.67 50.10 -22.86
C LEU A 13 -27.12 49.83 -23.27
N VAL A 14 -27.86 50.80 -23.86
CA VAL A 14 -29.30 50.63 -24.13
C VAL A 14 -29.71 50.84 -25.60
N ILE A 15 -28.82 51.20 -26.54
CA ILE A 15 -29.17 51.45 -27.96
C ILE A 15 -28.54 50.43 -28.94
N GLY A 16 -27.81 49.42 -28.44
CA GLY A 16 -27.28 48.32 -29.27
C GLY A 16 -28.21 47.11 -29.43
N GLY A 17 -29.39 47.14 -28.80
CA GLY A 17 -30.42 46.14 -28.94
C GLY A 17 -31.46 46.61 -29.95
N VAL A 18 -31.77 45.74 -30.93
CA VAL A 18 -32.90 45.88 -31.87
C VAL A 18 -32.63 46.80 -33.07
N PHE A 19 -31.80 46.36 -34.03
CA PHE A 19 -32.10 46.40 -35.47
C PHE A 19 -30.91 45.83 -36.26
N PHE A 20 -31.01 44.60 -36.74
CA PHE A 20 -30.57 44.19 -38.09
C PHE A 20 -30.92 42.72 -38.27
N LEU A 21 -32.21 42.49 -38.51
CA LEU A 21 -32.67 41.32 -39.23
C LEU A 21 -32.34 41.51 -40.71
N ASN A 22 -31.96 40.40 -41.34
CA ASN A 22 -32.13 40.10 -42.75
C ASN A 22 -31.06 40.64 -43.73
N GLN A 23 -29.93 39.92 -43.83
CA GLN A 23 -29.26 39.69 -45.11
C GLN A 23 -28.84 38.22 -45.23
N LYS A 24 -29.36 37.53 -46.26
CA LYS A 24 -28.95 36.19 -46.67
C LYS A 24 -27.46 36.19 -47.05
N LYS A 25 -26.65 35.41 -46.34
CA LYS A 25 -25.30 35.02 -46.76
C LYS A 25 -25.31 33.61 -47.36
N PRO A 26 -24.49 33.33 -48.39
CA PRO A 26 -24.51 32.08 -49.13
C PRO A 26 -23.98 30.92 -48.28
N ALA A 27 -24.50 29.72 -48.55
CA ALA A 27 -24.20 28.49 -47.82
C ALA A 27 -22.71 28.16 -47.86
N MET A 28 -22.04 28.35 -46.73
CA MET A 28 -20.73 27.79 -46.45
C MET A 28 -20.95 26.47 -45.73
N LYS A 29 -20.49 25.37 -46.33
CA LYS A 29 -20.53 24.02 -45.74
C LYS A 29 -19.95 24.06 -44.34
N GLN A 30 -20.79 23.93 -43.32
CA GLN A 30 -20.33 23.58 -41.99
C GLN A 30 -19.95 22.10 -42.04
N GLU A 31 -18.64 21.84 -42.13
CA GLU A 31 -18.10 20.64 -41.52
C GLU A 31 -18.41 20.72 -40.03
N SER A 32 -19.53 20.09 -39.66
CA SER A 32 -19.74 19.57 -38.32
C SER A 32 -18.57 18.64 -38.03
N THR A 33 -17.50 19.17 -37.45
CA THR A 33 -16.60 18.34 -36.66
C THR A 33 -17.40 17.96 -35.42
N THR A 34 -18.29 16.99 -35.61
CA THR A 34 -18.71 16.07 -34.58
C THR A 34 -17.39 15.50 -34.08
N THR A 35 -16.83 16.04 -33.00
CA THR A 35 -15.95 15.25 -32.16
C THR A 35 -16.85 14.18 -31.58
N THR A 36 -17.13 13.17 -32.41
CA THR A 36 -17.46 11.84 -31.95
C THR A 36 -16.31 11.52 -31.02
N THR A 37 -16.53 11.68 -29.72
CA THR A 37 -15.76 10.96 -28.71
C THR A 37 -15.94 9.52 -29.12
N ALA A 38 -15.04 9.01 -29.96
CA ALA A 38 -14.97 7.60 -30.24
C ALA A 38 -14.75 7.01 -28.86
N LEU A 39 -15.81 6.43 -28.29
CA LEU A 39 -15.73 5.64 -27.07
C LEU A 39 -14.63 4.65 -27.36
N ASN A 40 -13.47 4.83 -26.72
CA ASN A 40 -12.37 3.88 -26.86
C ASN A 40 -12.98 2.51 -26.59
N PRO A 41 -12.88 1.56 -27.54
CA PRO A 41 -13.57 0.29 -27.43
C PRO A 41 -13.12 -0.38 -26.13
N VAL A 42 -14.08 -0.79 -25.31
CA VAL A 42 -13.79 -1.43 -24.01
C VAL A 42 -12.90 -2.64 -24.25
N LYS A 43 -11.72 -2.64 -23.63
CA LYS A 43 -10.78 -3.75 -23.66
C LYS A 43 -11.19 -4.75 -22.59
N GLU A 44 -11.78 -5.85 -23.03
CA GLU A 44 -12.16 -6.94 -22.14
C GLU A 44 -11.01 -7.94 -21.98
N PHE A 45 -10.79 -8.36 -20.73
CA PHE A 45 -9.85 -9.42 -20.36
C PHE A 45 -10.55 -10.39 -19.41
N SER A 46 -10.21 -11.67 -19.52
CA SER A 46 -10.57 -12.68 -18.53
C SER A 46 -9.37 -13.00 -17.68
N MET A 47 -9.58 -13.14 -16.38
CA MET A 47 -8.56 -13.49 -15.41
C MET A 47 -9.08 -14.57 -14.46
N ILE A 48 -8.23 -15.55 -14.19
CA ILE A 48 -8.52 -16.60 -13.21
C ILE A 48 -7.72 -16.28 -11.95
N ALA A 49 -8.42 -16.15 -10.82
CA ALA A 49 -7.82 -16.20 -9.50
C ALA A 49 -7.87 -17.66 -9.02
N LYS A 50 -6.69 -18.22 -8.80
CA LYS A 50 -6.51 -19.56 -8.23
C LYS A 50 -5.38 -19.49 -7.23
N LYS A 51 -5.22 -20.53 -6.41
CA LYS A 51 -4.17 -20.64 -5.41
C LYS A 51 -2.86 -20.12 -5.98
N TRP A 52 -2.43 -19.01 -5.39
CA TRP A 52 -1.11 -18.39 -5.53
C TRP A 52 -0.85 -17.61 -6.81
N GLN A 53 -1.87 -17.40 -7.66
CA GLN A 53 -1.65 -16.65 -8.89
C GLN A 53 -2.93 -16.07 -9.48
N PHE A 54 -2.73 -14.99 -10.23
CA PHE A 54 -3.66 -14.53 -11.26
C PHE A 54 -3.15 -14.97 -12.62
N ASP A 55 -4.07 -15.41 -13.48
CA ASP A 55 -3.78 -15.86 -14.84
C ASP A 55 -4.73 -15.17 -15.84
N PRO A 56 -4.25 -14.25 -16.68
CA PRO A 56 -2.85 -13.85 -16.82
C PRO A 56 -2.36 -12.99 -15.65
N SER A 57 -1.07 -13.08 -15.32
CA SER A 57 -0.42 -12.26 -14.28
C SER A 57 0.00 -10.87 -14.76
N THR A 58 -0.20 -10.56 -16.04
CA THR A 58 0.10 -9.27 -16.65
C THR A 58 -0.91 -8.97 -17.75
N ILE A 59 -1.41 -7.75 -17.78
CA ILE A 59 -2.28 -7.23 -18.83
C ILE A 59 -1.61 -5.99 -19.45
N ASN A 60 -1.60 -5.91 -20.78
CA ASN A 60 -1.02 -4.80 -21.52
C ASN A 60 -2.14 -4.00 -22.20
N VAL A 61 -2.21 -2.70 -21.90
CA VAL A 61 -3.23 -1.78 -22.43
C VAL A 61 -2.57 -0.48 -22.88
N LYS A 62 -3.26 0.31 -23.71
CA LYS A 62 -2.80 1.66 -24.07
C LYS A 62 -3.35 2.65 -23.06
N GLN A 63 -2.61 3.73 -22.84
CA GLN A 63 -3.10 4.85 -22.03
C GLN A 63 -4.42 5.38 -22.62
N GLY A 64 -5.43 5.56 -21.78
CA GLY A 64 -6.78 6.00 -22.15
C GLY A 64 -7.75 4.86 -22.53
N ASP A 65 -7.30 3.60 -22.54
CA ASP A 65 -8.21 2.46 -22.75
C ASP A 65 -9.17 2.32 -21.55
N LYS A 66 -10.46 2.10 -21.83
CA LYS A 66 -11.41 1.60 -20.83
C LYS A 66 -11.21 0.09 -20.72
N VAL A 67 -10.82 -0.39 -19.54
CA VAL A 67 -10.52 -1.79 -19.26
C VAL A 67 -11.69 -2.41 -18.49
N ARG A 68 -12.11 -3.61 -18.92
CA ARG A 68 -13.05 -4.46 -18.20
C ARG A 68 -12.41 -5.81 -17.94
N LEU A 69 -12.20 -6.14 -16.67
CA LEU A 69 -11.57 -7.37 -16.24
C LEU A 69 -12.63 -8.27 -15.59
N LYS A 70 -12.88 -9.42 -16.22
CA LYS A 70 -13.76 -10.48 -15.71
C LYS A 70 -12.90 -11.46 -14.92
N ILE A 71 -12.98 -11.39 -13.60
CA ILE A 71 -12.15 -12.20 -12.71
C ILE A 71 -12.99 -13.31 -12.10
N LYS A 72 -12.60 -14.56 -12.31
CA LYS A 72 -13.24 -15.71 -11.68
C LYS A 72 -12.30 -16.33 -10.66
N SER A 73 -12.75 -16.43 -9.40
CA SER A 73 -12.11 -17.33 -8.44
C SER A 73 -12.58 -18.77 -8.70
N ILE A 74 -11.66 -19.73 -8.77
CA ILE A 74 -11.97 -21.15 -9.03
C ILE A 74 -11.67 -22.07 -7.84
N ASP A 75 -11.34 -21.53 -6.67
CA ASP A 75 -11.03 -22.34 -5.49
C ASP A 75 -11.48 -21.74 -4.16
N VAL A 76 -10.80 -20.70 -3.67
CA VAL A 76 -11.05 -20.07 -2.38
C VAL A 76 -11.39 -18.60 -2.58
N THR A 77 -11.84 -17.93 -1.52
CA THR A 77 -12.05 -16.49 -1.60
C THR A 77 -10.71 -15.80 -1.84
N HIS A 78 -10.63 -14.98 -2.89
CA HIS A 78 -9.48 -14.11 -3.17
C HIS A 78 -9.92 -12.65 -3.06
N GLY A 79 -8.95 -11.75 -2.99
CA GLY A 79 -9.17 -10.33 -3.25
C GLY A 79 -8.60 -9.96 -4.62
N PHE A 80 -9.04 -8.84 -5.18
CA PHE A 80 -8.36 -8.19 -6.30
C PHE A 80 -8.28 -6.71 -6.03
N SER A 81 -7.07 -6.23 -5.78
CA SER A 81 -6.77 -4.84 -5.49
C SER A 81 -5.87 -4.28 -6.57
N LEU A 82 -6.26 -3.16 -7.16
CA LEU A 82 -5.47 -2.35 -8.09
C LEU A 82 -5.61 -0.89 -7.63
N LEU A 83 -4.82 -0.54 -6.62
CA LEU A 83 -4.96 0.70 -5.85
C LEU A 83 -4.82 1.96 -6.71
N ASP A 84 -3.92 1.95 -7.71
CA ASP A 84 -3.72 3.09 -8.61
C ASP A 84 -4.97 3.49 -9.40
N PHE A 85 -5.95 2.60 -9.50
CA PHE A 85 -7.21 2.82 -10.19
C PHE A 85 -8.43 2.70 -9.26
N ASN A 86 -8.23 2.74 -7.94
CA ASN A 86 -9.26 2.65 -6.90
C ASN A 86 -10.15 1.39 -7.01
N VAL A 87 -9.55 0.27 -7.41
CA VAL A 87 -10.23 -1.03 -7.47
C VAL A 87 -9.83 -1.85 -6.26
N ASN A 88 -10.80 -2.36 -5.52
CA ASN A 88 -10.59 -3.38 -4.49
C ASN A 88 -11.85 -4.24 -4.35
N GLU A 89 -11.80 -5.46 -4.86
CA GLU A 89 -12.95 -6.36 -4.93
C GLU A 89 -12.70 -7.69 -4.20
N ASN A 90 -13.78 -8.25 -3.67
CA ASN A 90 -13.77 -9.59 -3.09
C ASN A 90 -14.26 -10.62 -4.12
N LEU A 91 -13.44 -11.65 -4.36
CA LEU A 91 -13.67 -12.70 -5.33
C LEU A 91 -14.12 -13.98 -4.62
N ALA A 92 -15.43 -14.14 -4.45
CA ALA A 92 -16.00 -15.36 -3.89
C ALA A 92 -15.77 -16.57 -4.83
N PRO A 93 -15.55 -17.80 -4.29
CA PRO A 93 -15.33 -19.00 -5.09
C PRO A 93 -16.45 -19.24 -6.11
N GLU A 94 -16.05 -19.69 -7.31
CA GLU A 94 -16.93 -19.99 -8.45
C GLU A 94 -17.79 -18.82 -8.97
N LYS A 95 -17.61 -17.61 -8.44
CA LYS A 95 -18.27 -16.39 -8.93
C LYS A 95 -17.33 -15.57 -9.81
N GLU A 96 -17.91 -15.01 -10.86
CA GLU A 96 -17.25 -14.01 -11.69
C GLU A 96 -17.56 -12.61 -11.14
N VAL A 97 -16.52 -11.80 -10.98
CA VAL A 97 -16.62 -10.38 -10.61
C VAL A 97 -16.07 -9.56 -11.76
N VAL A 98 -16.77 -8.47 -12.11
CA VAL A 98 -16.39 -7.58 -13.20
C VAL A 98 -15.83 -6.29 -12.61
N VAL A 99 -14.56 -6.03 -12.89
CA VAL A 99 -13.87 -4.79 -12.55
C VAL A 99 -13.79 -3.91 -13.79
N GLU A 100 -14.14 -2.62 -13.68
CA GLU A 100 -13.94 -1.65 -14.75
C GLU A 100 -13.08 -0.48 -14.28
N PHE A 101 -12.10 -0.07 -15.09
CA PHE A 101 -11.30 1.13 -14.84
C PHE A 101 -10.84 1.77 -16.16
N ILE A 102 -10.34 3.02 -16.09
CA ILE A 102 -9.73 3.70 -17.24
C ILE A 102 -8.23 3.72 -17.01
N ALA A 103 -7.45 3.21 -17.95
CA ALA A 103 -5.98 3.22 -17.91
C ALA A 103 -5.42 4.62 -18.22
N ASP A 104 -5.78 5.62 -17.43
CA ASP A 104 -5.44 7.04 -17.65
C ASP A 104 -3.97 7.40 -17.37
N LYS A 105 -3.24 6.53 -16.65
CA LYS A 105 -1.82 6.68 -16.31
C LYS A 105 -0.93 5.76 -17.14
N LYS A 106 0.26 6.25 -17.52
CA LYS A 106 1.30 5.46 -18.19
C LYS A 106 2.28 4.90 -17.16
N GLY A 107 2.54 3.60 -17.21
CA GLY A 107 3.49 2.93 -16.31
C GLY A 107 3.20 1.44 -16.16
N GLU A 108 3.91 0.80 -15.24
CA GLU A 108 3.59 -0.53 -14.73
C GLU A 108 2.85 -0.36 -13.40
N PHE A 109 1.73 -1.07 -13.24
CA PHE A 109 0.87 -0.98 -12.06
C PHE A 109 0.60 -2.38 -11.55
N SER A 110 0.80 -2.58 -10.25
CA SER A 110 0.68 -3.89 -9.62
C SER A 110 -0.72 -4.08 -9.08
N PHE A 111 -1.31 -5.24 -9.38
CA PHE A 111 -2.52 -5.71 -8.70
C PHE A 111 -2.19 -6.85 -7.75
N PHE A 112 -3.01 -7.01 -6.71
CA PHE A 112 -2.79 -8.03 -5.71
C PHE A 112 -4.01 -8.61 -5.03
N CYS A 113 -3.81 -9.76 -4.40
CA CYS A 113 -4.84 -10.37 -3.57
C CYS A 113 -4.97 -9.61 -2.25
N SER A 114 -6.10 -8.93 -2.04
CA SER A 114 -6.40 -8.20 -0.80
C SER A 114 -7.08 -9.06 0.28
N VAL A 115 -7.42 -10.31 -0.03
CA VAL A 115 -8.04 -11.25 0.91
C VAL A 115 -7.09 -12.42 1.10
N PHE A 116 -6.76 -12.75 2.36
CA PHE A 116 -5.91 -13.90 2.66
C PHE A 116 -6.55 -15.20 2.13
N CYS A 117 -5.94 -15.76 1.09
CA CYS A 117 -6.41 -16.96 0.39
C CYS A 117 -5.55 -18.20 0.67
N GLY A 118 -4.60 -18.09 1.62
CA GLY A 118 -3.76 -19.16 2.16
C GLY A 118 -2.25 -19.05 1.83
N GLU A 119 -1.52 -20.17 1.92
CA GLU A 119 -0.05 -20.33 1.84
C GLU A 119 0.77 -19.52 0.80
N GLY A 120 0.26 -19.26 -0.40
CA GLY A 120 0.94 -18.45 -1.44
C GLY A 120 0.20 -17.15 -1.79
N HIS A 121 -0.66 -16.66 -0.89
CA HIS A 121 -1.51 -15.47 -1.04
C HIS A 121 -0.76 -14.25 -1.56
N SER A 122 0.50 -14.14 -1.19
CA SER A 122 1.37 -13.01 -1.45
C SER A 122 2.14 -13.10 -2.77
N GLY A 123 2.17 -14.27 -3.42
CA GLY A 123 2.66 -14.43 -4.81
C GLY A 123 1.73 -13.75 -5.83
N MET A 124 0.58 -13.29 -5.37
CA MET A 124 -0.38 -12.50 -6.12
C MET A 124 0.05 -11.01 -6.10
N LYS A 125 1.32 -10.69 -6.41
CA LYS A 125 1.86 -9.35 -6.64
C LYS A 125 2.96 -9.44 -7.72
N GLY A 126 2.89 -8.59 -8.75
CA GLY A 126 4.01 -8.40 -9.68
C GLY A 126 5.07 -7.51 -9.03
N PHE A 127 6.01 -8.08 -8.26
CA PHE A 127 7.14 -7.34 -7.70
C PHE A 127 8.39 -7.48 -8.57
N SER A 128 8.90 -6.36 -9.06
CA SER A 128 10.28 -6.22 -9.52
C SER A 128 10.98 -5.26 -8.57
N MET A 129 11.97 -5.75 -7.82
CA MET A 129 12.74 -4.95 -6.85
C MET A 129 14.22 -4.94 -7.21
N LYS A 130 14.86 -3.79 -6.97
CA LYS A 130 16.28 -3.61 -7.22
C LYS A 130 17.10 -4.28 -6.12
N GLY A 131 17.88 -5.31 -6.46
CA GLY A 131 18.78 -6.01 -5.53
C GLY A 131 18.12 -7.12 -4.70
N ILE A 132 16.78 -7.17 -4.63
CA ILE A 132 16.05 -8.23 -3.93
C ILE A 132 15.39 -9.12 -4.97
N SER A 133 15.80 -10.39 -5.04
CA SER A 133 15.33 -11.30 -6.09
C SER A 133 13.89 -11.73 -5.88
N LYS A 134 13.23 -12.09 -6.98
CA LYS A 134 11.91 -12.71 -6.94
C LYS A 134 11.88 -13.93 -6.03
N LYS A 135 12.95 -14.72 -6.00
CA LYS A 135 13.04 -15.93 -5.17
C LYS A 135 13.06 -15.59 -3.68
N THR A 136 13.82 -14.58 -3.27
CA THR A 136 13.79 -14.08 -1.88
C THR A 136 12.38 -13.69 -1.48
N ILE A 137 11.66 -12.98 -2.35
CA ILE A 137 10.28 -12.58 -2.08
C ILE A 137 9.35 -13.78 -2.00
N GLU A 138 9.38 -14.69 -2.97
CA GLU A 138 8.56 -15.91 -2.95
C GLU A 138 8.76 -16.76 -1.68
N GLU A 139 10.01 -16.92 -1.20
CA GLU A 139 10.27 -17.68 0.03
C GLU A 139 9.86 -16.91 1.30
N HIS A 140 10.15 -15.61 1.38
CA HIS A 140 9.77 -14.75 2.50
C HIS A 140 8.24 -14.73 2.68
N LEU A 141 7.52 -14.73 1.57
CA LEU A 141 6.08 -14.78 1.51
C LEU A 141 5.45 -16.09 2.01
N LYS A 142 6.15 -17.23 1.91
CA LYS A 142 5.70 -18.49 2.53
C LYS A 142 5.78 -18.41 4.06
N LEU A 143 6.84 -17.78 4.59
CA LEU A 143 7.00 -17.58 6.03
C LEU A 143 5.87 -16.69 6.59
N TYR A 144 5.55 -15.61 5.89
CA TYR A 144 4.40 -14.75 6.21
C TYR A 144 3.10 -15.56 6.35
N SER A 145 2.78 -16.41 5.37
CA SER A 145 1.58 -17.27 5.44
C SER A 145 1.60 -18.24 6.61
N GLY A 146 2.79 -18.71 7.00
CA GLY A 146 2.99 -19.51 8.21
C GLY A 146 2.53 -18.80 9.47
N TYR A 147 2.84 -17.51 9.63
CA TYR A 147 2.40 -16.70 10.77
C TYR A 147 0.87 -16.56 10.83
N ILE A 148 0.20 -16.32 9.70
CA ILE A 148 -1.26 -16.22 9.65
C ILE A 148 -1.92 -17.54 10.04
N ASN A 149 -1.44 -18.65 9.48
CA ASN A 149 -1.97 -19.98 9.79
C ASN A 149 -1.84 -20.28 11.29
N LYS A 150 -0.70 -19.95 11.89
CA LYS A 150 -0.47 -20.17 13.33
C LYS A 150 -1.26 -19.20 14.20
N TYR A 151 -1.44 -17.95 13.79
CA TYR A 151 -2.33 -17.02 14.47
C TYR A 151 -3.75 -17.58 14.54
N ASN A 152 -4.31 -18.03 13.41
CA ASN A 152 -5.66 -18.61 13.37
C ASN A 152 -5.78 -19.88 14.24
N GLU A 153 -4.81 -20.79 14.15
CA GLU A 153 -4.77 -22.01 14.97
C GLU A 153 -4.73 -21.68 16.47
N ILE A 154 -3.95 -20.67 16.88
CA ILE A 154 -3.87 -20.23 18.27
C ILE A 154 -5.20 -19.63 18.73
N GLN A 155 -5.88 -18.86 17.88
CA GLN A 155 -7.19 -18.27 18.20
C GLN A 155 -8.25 -19.35 18.41
N GLU A 156 -8.27 -20.40 17.57
CA GLU A 156 -9.15 -21.57 17.76
C GLU A 156 -8.86 -22.28 19.10
N LYS A 157 -7.59 -22.52 19.42
CA LYS A 157 -7.20 -23.15 20.69
C LYS A 157 -7.54 -22.29 21.90
N LEU A 158 -7.39 -20.97 21.81
CA LEU A 158 -7.79 -20.03 22.85
C LEU A 158 -9.31 -20.04 23.07
N ALA A 159 -10.10 -20.12 21.99
CA ALA A 159 -11.56 -20.21 22.08
C ALA A 159 -12.06 -21.55 22.65
N ALA A 160 -11.25 -22.61 22.54
CA ALA A 160 -11.57 -23.95 23.04
C ALA A 160 -11.14 -24.20 24.50
N LEU A 161 -10.52 -23.21 25.17
CA LEU A 161 -10.12 -23.32 26.58
C LEU A 161 -11.34 -23.50 27.50
N LYS A 162 -11.15 -24.25 28.58
CA LYS A 162 -12.15 -24.50 29.62
C LYS A 162 -11.72 -23.92 30.96
N ASP A 163 -12.65 -23.85 31.91
CA ASP A 163 -12.38 -23.37 33.28
C ASP A 163 -11.19 -24.08 33.95
N GLU A 164 -11.00 -25.37 33.69
CA GLU A 164 -9.86 -26.12 34.23
C GLU A 164 -8.51 -25.67 33.65
N ASP A 165 -8.47 -25.14 32.43
CA ASP A 165 -7.24 -24.62 31.82
C ASP A 165 -6.85 -23.28 32.45
N TYR A 166 -7.84 -22.42 32.71
CA TYR A 166 -7.62 -21.15 33.40
C TYR A 166 -7.16 -21.37 34.84
N ALA A 167 -7.73 -22.34 35.55
CA ALA A 167 -7.31 -22.69 36.91
C ALA A 167 -5.86 -23.20 37.01
N LYS A 168 -5.29 -23.69 35.90
CA LYS A 168 -3.90 -24.17 35.80
C LYS A 168 -2.92 -23.10 35.31
N ALA A 169 -3.36 -21.84 35.15
CA ALA A 169 -2.48 -20.76 34.70
C ALA A 169 -1.23 -20.65 35.60
N ASN A 170 -0.07 -20.67 34.96
CA ASN A 170 1.22 -20.65 35.64
C ASN A 170 2.31 -20.05 34.75
N GLN A 171 3.19 -19.25 35.36
CA GLN A 171 4.24 -18.50 34.66
C GLN A 171 5.43 -19.34 34.19
N VAL A 172 5.61 -20.55 34.72
CA VAL A 172 6.67 -21.47 34.24
C VAL A 172 6.16 -22.24 33.04
N TYR A 173 4.96 -22.82 33.15
CA TYR A 173 4.29 -23.52 32.06
C TYR A 173 2.79 -23.57 32.32
N SER A 174 2.00 -23.21 31.31
CA SER A 174 0.57 -23.52 31.24
C SER A 174 0.10 -23.36 29.80
N VAL A 175 -0.96 -24.08 29.41
CA VAL A 175 -1.50 -23.99 28.04
C VAL A 175 -1.82 -22.55 27.67
N ILE A 176 -2.42 -21.78 28.58
CA ILE A 176 -2.72 -20.36 28.34
C ILE A 176 -1.45 -19.51 28.18
N ARG A 177 -0.38 -19.78 28.95
CA ARG A 177 0.90 -19.09 28.79
C ARG A 177 1.48 -19.35 27.41
N GLU A 178 1.58 -20.61 27.00
CA GLU A 178 2.15 -20.97 25.70
C GLU A 178 1.33 -20.31 24.58
N LEU A 179 -0.01 -20.45 24.61
CA LEU A 179 -0.87 -19.84 23.59
C LEU A 179 -0.73 -18.31 23.55
N LYS A 180 -0.64 -17.61 24.68
CA LYS A 180 -0.51 -16.14 24.70
C LYS A 180 0.87 -15.65 24.28
N THR A 181 1.93 -16.38 24.63
CA THR A 181 3.29 -16.09 24.14
C THR A 181 3.34 -16.26 22.63
N GLU A 182 2.91 -17.42 22.11
CA GLU A 182 2.95 -17.69 20.68
C GLU A 182 1.95 -16.83 19.88
N LEU A 183 0.84 -16.40 20.50
CA LEU A 183 -0.08 -15.43 19.90
C LEU A 183 0.66 -14.14 19.56
N SER A 184 1.45 -13.62 20.49
CA SER A 184 2.21 -12.39 20.25
C SER A 184 3.27 -12.56 19.16
N PHE A 185 3.91 -13.73 19.07
CA PHE A 185 4.88 -14.03 18.02
C PHE A 185 4.23 -14.17 16.65
N ALA A 186 3.13 -14.93 16.55
CA ALA A 186 2.39 -15.11 15.31
C ALA A 186 1.76 -13.79 14.83
N TRP A 187 1.11 -13.04 15.72
CA TRP A 187 0.52 -11.74 15.39
C TRP A 187 1.58 -10.70 15.00
N GLY A 188 2.68 -10.62 15.75
CA GLY A 188 3.81 -9.78 15.39
C GLY A 188 4.35 -10.13 14.01
N GLY A 189 4.47 -11.42 13.69
CA GLY A 189 4.83 -11.90 12.36
C GLY A 189 3.90 -11.38 11.27
N VAL A 190 2.58 -11.43 11.48
CA VAL A 190 1.61 -10.87 10.51
C VAL A 190 1.83 -9.37 10.32
N VAL A 191 1.76 -8.60 11.41
CA VAL A 191 1.82 -7.12 11.35
C VAL A 191 3.15 -6.63 10.75
N ASN A 192 4.27 -7.20 11.18
CA ASN A 192 5.59 -6.79 10.71
C ASN A 192 5.74 -6.98 9.20
N HIS A 193 5.27 -8.12 8.67
CA HIS A 193 5.35 -8.41 7.23
C HIS A 193 4.34 -7.60 6.42
N GLU A 194 3.15 -7.34 6.94
CA GLU A 194 2.16 -6.47 6.27
C GLU A 194 2.74 -5.06 6.07
N ILE A 195 3.36 -4.48 7.10
CA ILE A 195 4.04 -3.19 7.01
C ILE A 195 5.19 -3.29 5.99
N TYR A 196 6.09 -4.26 6.16
CA TYR A 196 7.26 -4.46 5.30
C TYR A 196 6.87 -4.52 3.81
N PHE A 197 5.90 -5.36 3.43
CA PHE A 197 5.49 -5.49 2.03
C PHE A 197 4.60 -4.35 1.53
N SER A 198 3.99 -3.55 2.41
CA SER A 198 3.13 -2.44 2.01
C SER A 198 3.92 -1.29 1.39
N HIS A 199 5.13 -1.04 1.87
CA HIS A 199 5.96 0.10 1.46
C HIS A 199 7.16 -0.31 0.58
N LEU A 200 7.11 -1.51 -0.04
CA LEU A 200 8.13 -2.02 -0.95
C LEU A 200 7.65 -2.06 -2.41
N GLY A 201 8.60 -1.96 -3.33
CA GLY A 201 8.34 -1.84 -4.77
C GLY A 201 8.32 -0.40 -5.27
N GLY A 202 8.65 0.56 -4.41
CA GLY A 202 8.85 1.96 -4.77
C GLY A 202 10.18 2.21 -5.48
N LYS A 203 10.45 3.47 -5.76
CA LYS A 203 11.65 3.91 -6.50
C LYS A 203 12.82 4.29 -5.58
N GLY A 204 12.65 4.14 -4.27
CA GLY A 204 13.59 4.61 -3.27
C GLY A 204 13.77 6.14 -3.32
N GLY A 205 14.96 6.61 -2.98
CA GLY A 205 15.27 8.04 -2.90
C GLY A 205 14.97 8.61 -1.52
N SER A 206 14.32 9.76 -1.45
CA SER A 206 13.95 10.42 -0.20
C SER A 206 12.44 10.70 -0.12
N PRO A 207 11.87 10.77 1.10
CA PRO A 207 10.52 11.32 1.26
C PRO A 207 10.49 12.79 0.86
N ALA A 208 9.27 13.30 0.70
CA ALA A 208 8.98 14.71 0.51
C ALA A 208 7.97 15.15 1.59
N GLY A 209 7.31 16.29 1.41
CA GLY A 209 6.13 16.65 2.19
C GLY A 209 6.39 16.80 3.70
N GLU A 210 5.40 16.39 4.49
CA GLU A 210 5.45 16.53 5.94
C GLU A 210 6.34 15.47 6.59
N LEU A 211 6.45 14.28 6.00
CA LEU A 211 7.36 13.24 6.50
C LEU A 211 8.81 13.70 6.44
N LEU A 212 9.26 14.32 5.34
CA LEU A 212 10.64 14.81 5.26
C LEU A 212 10.91 15.87 6.34
N LYS A 213 9.99 16.82 6.54
CA LYS A 213 10.13 17.84 7.59
C LYS A 213 10.22 17.21 8.99
N GLN A 214 9.37 16.21 9.26
CA GLN A 214 9.38 15.52 10.54
C GLN A 214 10.67 14.72 10.74
N VAL A 215 11.15 14.04 9.69
CA VAL A 215 12.44 13.33 9.71
C VAL A 215 13.60 14.29 9.98
N GLU A 216 13.64 15.44 9.32
CA GLU A 216 14.69 16.45 9.53
C GLU A 216 14.62 17.05 10.94
N LYS A 217 13.42 17.22 11.50
CA LYS A 217 13.23 17.66 12.88
C LYS A 217 13.78 16.65 13.88
N ASP A 218 13.52 15.36 13.69
CA ASP A 218 13.81 14.33 14.71
C ASP A 218 15.20 13.71 14.57
N PHE A 219 15.74 13.68 13.36
CA PHE A 219 17.04 13.08 13.05
C PHE A 219 18.07 14.10 12.54
N SER A 220 17.75 15.39 12.52
CA SER A 220 18.56 16.49 11.95
C SER A 220 18.68 16.51 10.42
N SER A 221 18.63 15.36 9.74
CA SER A 221 18.58 15.27 8.27
C SER A 221 18.11 13.89 7.81
N PHE A 222 17.64 13.77 6.56
CA PHE A 222 17.32 12.46 5.97
C PHE A 222 18.54 11.53 5.91
N ASN A 223 19.75 12.07 5.69
CA ASN A 223 20.97 11.26 5.70
C ASN A 223 21.29 10.72 7.11
N ALA A 224 21.06 11.52 8.15
CA ALA A 224 21.22 11.08 9.53
C ALA A 224 20.19 10.02 9.90
N PHE A 225 18.92 10.16 9.47
CA PHE A 225 17.90 9.12 9.57
C PHE A 225 18.34 7.80 8.92
N LYS A 226 18.84 7.84 7.68
CA LYS A 226 19.33 6.64 6.99
C LYS A 226 20.49 5.97 7.73
N LYS A 227 21.44 6.76 8.24
CA LYS A 227 22.58 6.26 9.02
C LYS A 227 22.11 5.57 10.29
N ASP A 228 21.18 6.20 11.01
CA ASP A 228 20.62 5.68 12.25
C ASP A 228 19.85 4.38 12.00
N LEU A 229 18.90 4.36 11.05
CA LEU A 229 18.14 3.15 10.71
C LEU A 229 19.06 2.01 10.24
N LYS A 230 20.09 2.30 9.43
CA LYS A 230 21.05 1.28 8.98
C LYS A 230 21.88 0.73 10.13
N ALA A 231 22.37 1.58 11.03
CA ALA A 231 23.11 1.13 12.22
C ALA A 231 22.24 0.26 13.13
N THR A 232 20.98 0.66 13.33
CA THR A 232 19.97 -0.12 14.05
C THR A 232 19.71 -1.46 13.35
N GLY A 233 19.62 -1.50 12.02
CA GLY A 233 19.44 -2.74 11.23
C GLY A 233 20.62 -3.69 11.28
N ILE A 234 21.84 -3.16 11.36
CA ILE A 234 23.04 -3.99 11.60
C ILE A 234 23.01 -4.57 13.02
N SER A 235 22.48 -3.83 13.99
CA SER A 235 22.46 -4.22 15.41
C SER A 235 21.31 -5.17 15.78
N ALA A 236 20.24 -5.19 14.99
CA ALA A 236 19.06 -6.02 15.23
C ALA A 236 19.28 -7.50 14.89
N ARG A 237 18.50 -8.37 15.53
CA ARG A 237 18.43 -9.80 15.19
C ARG A 237 17.15 -10.21 14.48
N GLY A 238 16.09 -9.41 14.61
CA GLY A 238 14.80 -9.68 13.99
C GLY A 238 14.33 -8.53 13.11
N TRP A 239 14.04 -7.38 13.69
CA TRP A 239 13.39 -6.27 12.98
C TRP A 239 13.94 -4.91 13.38
N VAL A 240 13.73 -3.95 12.50
CA VAL A 240 13.85 -2.53 12.80
C VAL A 240 12.60 -1.82 12.35
N TRP A 241 12.15 -0.87 13.16
CA TRP A 241 11.02 -0.02 12.82
C TRP A 241 11.39 1.44 12.93
N THR A 242 10.87 2.25 12.02
CA THR A 242 10.65 3.68 12.26
C THR A 242 9.20 3.82 12.68
N GLY A 243 8.93 4.43 13.83
CA GLY A 243 7.57 4.61 14.32
C GLY A 243 7.31 6.00 14.89
N TRP A 244 6.04 6.40 14.91
CA TRP A 244 5.57 7.64 15.53
C TRP A 244 5.30 7.42 17.02
N ASN A 245 6.07 8.09 17.87
CA ASN A 245 5.82 8.11 19.30
C ASN A 245 4.76 9.18 19.61
N TYR A 246 3.54 8.75 19.96
CA TYR A 246 2.44 9.67 20.27
C TYR A 246 2.69 10.54 21.50
N GLN A 247 3.50 10.08 22.46
CA GLN A 247 3.80 10.82 23.68
C GLN A 247 4.84 11.92 23.43
N GLU A 248 5.91 11.59 22.71
CA GLU A 248 7.00 12.54 22.40
C GLU A 248 6.73 13.37 21.14
N LYS A 249 5.71 12.99 20.36
CA LYS A 249 5.35 13.60 19.07
C LYS A 249 6.54 13.68 18.11
N ARG A 250 7.25 12.55 17.99
CA ARG A 250 8.43 12.41 17.16
C ARG A 250 8.55 11.00 16.58
N LEU A 251 9.25 10.90 15.46
CA LEU A 251 9.71 9.66 14.88
C LEU A 251 10.89 9.11 15.68
N ILE A 252 10.90 7.80 15.85
CA ILE A 252 11.99 7.06 16.47
C ILE A 252 12.33 5.83 15.63
N ASN A 253 13.61 5.46 15.58
CA ASN A 253 14.04 4.15 15.13
C ASN A 253 14.27 3.25 16.33
N TYR A 254 13.75 2.03 16.30
CA TYR A 254 13.93 1.03 17.35
C TYR A 254 14.03 -0.37 16.74
N LEU A 255 14.53 -1.33 17.51
CA LEU A 255 14.79 -2.69 17.05
C LEU A 255 14.05 -3.74 17.88
N GLY A 256 13.89 -4.91 17.28
CA GLY A 256 13.37 -6.14 17.87
C GLY A 256 14.31 -7.29 17.55
N ASP A 257 14.47 -8.23 18.48
CA ASP A 257 15.27 -9.45 18.24
C ASP A 257 14.42 -10.63 17.74
N SER A 258 13.09 -10.44 17.68
CA SER A 258 12.10 -11.39 17.22
C SER A 258 10.83 -10.68 16.76
N GLN A 259 9.82 -11.44 16.33
CA GLN A 259 8.51 -10.89 15.93
C GLN A 259 7.80 -10.11 17.04
N ASN A 260 8.11 -10.36 18.32
CA ASN A 260 7.36 -9.90 19.50
C ASN A 260 8.25 -9.35 20.63
N THR A 261 9.51 -8.98 20.34
CA THR A 261 10.42 -8.43 21.36
C THR A 261 10.63 -6.94 21.19
N TYR A 262 10.86 -6.27 22.33
CA TYR A 262 11.18 -4.84 22.43
C TYR A 262 10.14 -3.90 21.80
N SER A 263 8.87 -4.32 21.69
CA SER A 263 7.78 -3.43 21.29
C SER A 263 7.69 -2.21 22.22
N MET A 264 7.60 -1.02 21.63
CA MET A 264 7.52 0.23 22.38
C MET A 264 6.07 0.68 22.52
N TRP A 265 5.64 0.96 23.74
CA TRP A 265 4.29 1.47 23.99
C TRP A 265 4.10 2.87 23.42
N LYS A 266 2.89 3.17 22.93
CA LYS A 266 2.54 4.45 22.30
C LYS A 266 3.38 4.80 21.07
N VAL A 267 3.99 3.81 20.43
CA VAL A 267 4.72 3.95 19.18
C VAL A 267 3.98 3.18 18.10
N GLU A 268 3.53 3.89 17.06
CA GLU A 268 2.91 3.29 15.89
C GLU A 268 3.97 3.07 14.80
N PRO A 269 4.24 1.82 14.37
CA PRO A 269 5.22 1.55 13.32
C PRO A 269 4.77 2.14 11.97
N LEU A 270 5.69 2.79 11.28
CA LEU A 270 5.49 3.41 9.97
C LEU A 270 6.28 2.69 8.87
N VAL A 271 7.52 2.31 9.19
CA VAL A 271 8.42 1.52 8.32
C VAL A 271 8.85 0.30 9.10
N ALA A 272 8.85 -0.87 8.46
CA ALA A 272 9.41 -2.10 9.01
C ALA A 272 10.52 -2.61 8.08
N LEU A 273 11.67 -2.95 8.65
CA LEU A 273 12.81 -3.56 7.99
C LEU A 273 13.04 -4.94 8.62
N ASP A 274 12.85 -5.99 7.84
CA ASP A 274 13.15 -7.36 8.29
C ASP A 274 14.67 -7.60 8.25
N THR A 275 15.25 -8.00 9.37
CA THR A 275 16.68 -8.32 9.50
C THR A 275 16.93 -9.79 9.83
N TYR A 276 15.89 -10.62 9.84
CA TYR A 276 16.06 -12.06 9.80
C TYR A 276 16.79 -12.49 8.53
N GLU A 277 17.61 -13.53 8.63
CA GLU A 277 18.41 -14.00 7.50
C GLU A 277 17.55 -14.43 6.31
N HIS A 278 16.34 -14.95 6.54
CA HIS A 278 15.44 -15.32 5.43
C HIS A 278 15.07 -14.15 4.51
N ALA A 279 15.16 -12.91 5.00
CA ALA A 279 14.81 -11.73 4.22
C ALA A 279 15.86 -11.36 3.16
N TYR A 280 17.10 -11.86 3.30
CA TYR A 280 18.21 -11.40 2.46
C TYR A 280 19.28 -12.44 2.11
N PHE A 281 19.37 -13.57 2.81
CA PHE A 281 20.52 -14.47 2.70
C PHE A 281 20.67 -15.07 1.31
N ILE A 282 19.56 -15.29 0.59
CA ILE A 282 19.56 -15.79 -0.79
C ILE A 282 20.32 -14.84 -1.74
N ASP A 283 20.16 -13.52 -1.55
CA ASP A 283 20.73 -12.51 -2.45
C ASP A 283 22.08 -11.96 -1.96
N TYR A 284 22.27 -11.88 -0.63
CA TYR A 284 23.39 -11.17 -0.01
C TYR A 284 24.29 -12.07 0.85
N GLY A 285 23.91 -13.32 1.12
CA GLY A 285 24.59 -14.16 2.11
C GLY A 285 24.70 -13.42 3.46
N VAL A 286 25.92 -13.25 3.95
CA VAL A 286 26.21 -12.53 5.20
C VAL A 286 26.22 -10.99 5.06
N ASN A 287 26.11 -10.45 3.84
CA ASN A 287 26.20 -9.01 3.59
C ASN A 287 24.88 -8.27 3.88
N ARG A 288 24.45 -8.27 5.15
CA ARG A 288 23.26 -7.55 5.61
C ARG A 288 23.30 -6.06 5.26
N ALA A 289 24.48 -5.43 5.34
CA ALA A 289 24.62 -4.00 5.05
C ALA A 289 24.21 -3.65 3.60
N GLY A 290 24.55 -4.52 2.63
CA GLY A 290 24.14 -4.36 1.24
C GLY A 290 22.64 -4.57 1.04
N TYR A 291 22.04 -5.52 1.77
CA TYR A 291 20.58 -5.71 1.77
C TYR A 291 19.85 -4.46 2.26
N ILE A 292 20.31 -3.85 3.37
CA ILE A 292 19.70 -2.62 3.90
C ILE A 292 19.81 -1.47 2.89
N ASP A 293 20.91 -1.39 2.14
CA ASP A 293 21.04 -0.40 1.07
C ASP A 293 19.98 -0.61 -0.02
N SER A 294 19.77 -1.85 -0.47
CA SER A 294 18.72 -2.16 -1.44
C SER A 294 17.32 -2.02 -0.89
N PHE A 295 17.09 -2.26 0.40
CA PHE A 295 15.82 -1.92 1.04
C PHE A 295 15.47 -0.44 0.84
N PHE A 296 16.40 0.48 1.11
CA PHE A 296 16.18 1.92 0.84
C PHE A 296 15.94 2.25 -0.64
N GLU A 297 16.49 1.48 -1.57
CA GLU A 297 16.27 1.67 -3.00
C GLU A 297 14.88 1.24 -3.48
N ASN A 298 14.15 0.47 -2.65
CA ASN A 298 12.82 -0.07 -2.99
C ASN A 298 11.70 0.50 -2.11
N LEU A 299 11.99 1.46 -1.23
CA LEU A 299 10.96 2.10 -0.43
C LEU A 299 10.01 2.93 -1.29
N ASP A 300 8.71 2.76 -1.05
CA ASP A 300 7.66 3.62 -1.58
C ASP A 300 7.36 4.75 -0.59
N TRP A 301 8.09 5.85 -0.74
CA TRP A 301 7.92 7.04 0.09
C TRP A 301 6.54 7.68 0.00
N LYS A 302 5.76 7.43 -1.06
CA LYS A 302 4.41 7.96 -1.18
C LYS A 302 3.47 7.24 -0.21
N ILE A 303 3.53 5.90 -0.18
CA ILE A 303 2.75 5.09 0.78
C ILE A 303 3.16 5.42 2.22
N ILE A 304 4.47 5.59 2.47
CA ILE A 304 4.97 5.96 3.79
C ILE A 304 4.47 7.35 4.21
N GLU A 305 4.44 8.35 3.31
CA GLU A 305 3.86 9.67 3.59
C GLU A 305 2.36 9.56 3.91
N GLU A 306 1.58 8.82 3.11
CA GLU A 306 0.14 8.63 3.33
C GLU A 306 -0.13 7.98 4.70
N ASN A 307 0.62 6.93 5.05
CA ASN A 307 0.52 6.28 6.36
C ASN A 307 0.91 7.23 7.49
N PHE A 308 1.98 8.01 7.31
CA PHE A 308 2.40 9.00 8.31
C PHE A 308 1.32 10.05 8.57
N GLN A 309 0.70 10.59 7.51
CA GLN A 309 -0.39 11.56 7.63
C GLN A 309 -1.61 10.97 8.34
N ASN A 310 -1.95 9.71 8.07
CA ASN A 310 -3.03 9.01 8.77
C ASN A 310 -2.72 8.87 10.27
N ILE A 311 -1.52 8.40 10.61
CA ILE A 311 -1.06 8.20 12.00
C ILE A 311 -1.07 9.52 12.78
N VAL A 312 -0.54 10.61 12.20
CA VAL A 312 -0.46 11.91 12.86
C VAL A 312 -1.80 12.65 12.85
N GLY A 313 -2.60 12.48 11.80
CA GLY A 313 -3.91 13.10 11.64
C GLY A 313 -4.97 12.58 12.63
N CYS A 314 -4.81 11.34 13.11
CA CYS A 314 -5.68 10.70 14.09
C CYS A 314 -5.53 11.24 15.54
N CYS A 315 -5.22 12.53 15.73
CA CYS A 315 -5.01 13.15 17.03
C CYS A 315 -6.25 13.07 17.95
N GLY A 316 -6.43 11.94 18.66
CA GLY A 316 -7.27 11.84 19.87
C GLY A 316 -8.46 10.88 19.85
N GLU A 317 -8.74 10.16 18.76
CA GLU A 317 -9.93 9.28 18.66
C GLU A 317 -9.64 7.83 18.20
N CYS A 318 -8.41 7.34 18.39
CA CYS A 318 -8.06 5.93 18.19
C CYS A 318 -7.88 5.19 19.51
#